data_AF-A0A2W5SK33-F1
#
_entry.id   AF-A0A2W5SK33-F1
#
_cell.length_a   1.000
_cell.length_b   1.000
_cell.length_c   1.000
_cell.angle_alpha   90.00
_cell.angle_beta   90.00
_cell.angle_gamma   90.00
#
_symmetry.space_group_name_H-M   'P 1'
#
loop_
_entity.id
_entity.type
_entity.pdbx_description
1 polymer ?
#
loop_
_entity_poly.entity_id
_entity_poly.type
_entity_poly.pdbx_seq_one_letter_code
_entity_poly.pdbx_strand_id
1 'polypeptide(L)'
;MSSTFAAAQDRPVSSARSGFTPEEATDLLSRFNNAEALKGGDVSLFAFLNFSEVQKVALIARDGQVMPLESAPDAEIDQVSLGATTLADHLADPASRAQGIVVVHKGRITYEAYACEPAPAQRLPDARKHSDTAR
;
A
#
# COMPACT_ATOMS: atom_id res chain seq x y z
N MET A 1 -30.63 -10.38 27.86
CA MET A 1 -30.41 -9.58 26.64
C MET A 1 -29.01 -9.92 26.14
N SER A 2 -28.91 -10.87 25.22
CA SER A 2 -27.62 -11.26 24.63
C SER A 2 -27.30 -10.26 23.53
N SER A 3 -26.39 -9.33 23.81
CA SER A 3 -25.86 -8.43 22.79
C SER A 3 -24.77 -9.18 22.02
N THR A 4 -25.08 -9.55 20.78
CA THR A 4 -24.11 -10.07 19.82
C THR A 4 -23.17 -8.92 19.46
N PHE A 5 -21.93 -8.96 19.96
CA PHE A 5 -20.87 -8.12 19.40
C PHE A 5 -20.55 -8.65 18.01
N ALA A 6 -21.09 -8.02 16.97
CA ALA A 6 -20.55 -8.18 15.63
C ALA A 6 -19.10 -7.72 15.68
N ALA A 7 -18.16 -8.58 15.29
CA ALA A 7 -16.79 -8.14 15.06
C ALA A 7 -16.84 -6.99 14.06
N ALA A 8 -16.38 -5.80 14.46
CA ALA A 8 -16.25 -4.68 13.54
C ALA A 8 -15.34 -5.14 12.40
N GLN A 9 -15.90 -5.26 11.20
CA GLN A 9 -15.14 -5.66 10.04
C GLN A 9 -14.12 -4.55 9.74
N ASP A 10 -12.84 -4.90 9.75
CA ASP A 10 -11.76 -3.96 9.42
C ASP A 10 -11.98 -3.36 8.03
N ARG A 11 -11.59 -2.10 7.85
CA ARG A 11 -11.70 -1.44 6.55
C ARG A 11 -10.74 -2.07 5.54
N PRO A 12 -11.08 -2.03 4.24
CA PRO A 12 -10.13 -2.37 3.18
C PRO A 12 -8.89 -1.48 3.27
N VAL A 13 -7.70 -2.06 3.11
CA VAL A 13 -6.44 -1.29 3.15
C VAL A 13 -6.41 -0.16 2.13
N SER A 14 -7.00 -0.38 0.95
CA SER A 14 -7.11 0.62 -0.11
C SER A 14 -7.90 1.87 0.30
N SER A 15 -8.77 1.80 1.31
CA SER A 15 -9.54 2.97 1.78
C SER A 15 -8.65 4.01 2.45
N ALA A 16 -7.52 3.60 3.05
CA ALA A 16 -6.58 4.50 3.71
C ALA A 16 -5.89 5.46 2.73
N ARG A 17 -6.00 5.21 1.42
CA ARG A 17 -5.53 6.13 0.37
C ARG A 17 -6.20 7.51 0.45
N SER A 18 -7.48 7.54 0.85
CA SER A 18 -8.22 8.80 1.03
C SER A 18 -7.86 9.51 2.34
N GLY A 19 -6.93 8.96 3.12
CA GLY A 19 -6.65 9.39 4.48
C GLY A 19 -7.73 8.93 5.46
N PHE A 20 -7.71 9.54 6.64
CA PHE A 20 -8.68 9.33 7.72
C PHE A 20 -9.34 10.67 8.03
N THR A 21 -10.66 10.68 8.26
CA THR A 21 -11.31 11.90 8.74
C THR A 21 -10.86 12.21 10.17
N PRO A 22 -11.02 13.47 10.65
CA PRO A 22 -10.70 13.81 12.04
C PRO A 22 -11.41 12.92 13.07
N GLU A 23 -12.67 12.55 12.81
CA GLU A 23 -13.46 11.67 13.66
C GLU A 23 -12.89 10.25 13.69
N GLU A 24 -12.52 9.72 12.53
CA GLU A 24 -11.89 8.40 12.43
C GLU A 24 -10.53 8.37 13.12
N ALA A 25 -9.69 9.38 12.89
CA ALA A 25 -8.39 9.50 13.53
C ALA A 25 -8.54 9.59 15.06
N THR A 26 -9.53 10.35 15.54
CA THR A 26 -9.82 10.45 16.98
C THR A 26 -10.23 9.10 17.58
N ASP A 27 -11.12 8.35 16.91
CA ASP A 27 -11.50 6.99 17.35
C ASP A 27 -10.28 6.05 17.41
N LEU A 28 -9.50 6.01 16.32
CA LEU A 28 -8.36 5.11 16.17
C LEU A 28 -7.25 5.43 17.17
N LEU A 29 -6.99 6.72 17.43
CA LEU A 29 -6.07 7.18 18.47
C LEU A 29 -6.55 6.79 19.87
N SER A 30 -7.85 6.90 20.16
CA SER A 30 -8.40 6.54 21.48
C SER A 30 -8.26 5.04 21.80
N ARG A 31 -8.18 4.21 20.76
CA ARG A 31 -8.03 2.76 20.84
C ARG A 31 -6.57 2.31 20.78
N PHE A 32 -5.66 3.22 20.45
CA PHE A 32 -4.26 2.89 20.25
C PHE A 32 -3.59 2.45 21.56
N ASN A 33 -2.94 1.31 21.49
CA ASN A 33 -1.84 0.92 22.36
C ASN A 33 -0.94 -0.04 21.58
N ASN A 34 0.30 -0.24 22.03
CA ASN A 34 1.26 -1.08 21.32
C ASN A 34 0.75 -2.52 21.12
N ALA A 35 0.03 -3.10 22.08
CA ALA A 35 -0.50 -4.45 21.96
C ALA A 35 -1.62 -4.52 20.91
N GLU A 36 -2.46 -3.50 20.79
CA GLU A 36 -3.47 -3.42 19.72
C GLU A 36 -2.84 -3.21 18.35
N ALA A 37 -1.89 -2.29 18.21
CA ALA A 37 -1.25 -2.00 16.93
C ALA A 37 -0.52 -3.23 16.33
N LEU A 38 -0.08 -4.17 17.17
CA LEU A 38 0.58 -5.42 16.74
C LEU A 38 -0.40 -6.53 16.32
N LYS A 39 -1.70 -6.41 16.60
CA LYS A 39 -2.71 -7.41 16.19
C LYS A 39 -3.13 -7.29 14.73
N GLY A 40 -2.76 -6.20 14.06
CA GLY A 40 -3.29 -5.86 12.73
C GLY A 40 -4.58 -5.04 12.83
N GLY A 41 -5.40 -5.10 11.78
CA GLY A 41 -6.66 -4.35 11.71
C GLY A 41 -6.51 -2.84 11.55
N ASP A 42 -7.57 -2.09 11.84
CA ASP A 42 -7.66 -0.66 11.56
C ASP A 42 -6.74 0.21 12.42
N VAL A 43 -6.56 -0.13 13.70
CA VAL A 43 -5.63 0.58 14.59
C VAL A 43 -4.20 0.45 14.09
N SER A 44 -3.82 -0.76 13.66
CA SER A 44 -2.50 -1.02 13.07
C SER A 44 -2.31 -0.25 11.76
N LEU A 45 -3.29 -0.31 10.85
CA LEU A 45 -3.26 0.41 9.58
C LEU A 45 -3.08 1.93 9.78
N PHE A 46 -3.88 2.51 10.68
CA PHE A 46 -3.76 3.93 11.03
C PHE A 46 -2.41 4.27 11.65
N ALA A 47 -1.98 3.50 12.66
CA ALA A 47 -0.74 3.76 13.38
C ALA A 47 0.49 3.70 12.47
N PHE A 48 0.59 2.71 11.57
CA PHE A 48 1.75 2.58 10.69
C PHE A 48 1.77 3.58 9.53
N LEU A 49 0.61 4.11 9.13
CA LEU A 49 0.52 5.21 8.15
C LEU A 49 0.72 6.59 8.78
N ASN A 50 0.45 6.74 10.09
CA ASN A 50 0.46 8.01 10.80
C ASN A 50 1.30 7.92 12.09
N PHE A 51 2.48 7.29 12.02
CA PHE A 51 3.24 6.90 13.21
C PHE A 51 3.64 8.08 14.11
N SER A 52 3.78 9.27 13.53
CA SER A 52 4.03 10.52 14.27
C SER A 52 2.87 10.95 15.18
N GLU A 53 1.65 10.49 14.92
CA GLU A 53 0.46 10.78 15.75
C GLU A 53 0.40 9.90 17.00
N VAL A 54 1.00 8.70 16.93
CA VAL A 54 0.93 7.70 18.01
C VAL A 54 2.22 7.58 18.83
N GLN A 55 3.34 8.08 18.31
CA GLN A 55 4.66 7.95 18.94
C GLN A 55 5.50 9.23 18.78
N LYS A 56 6.46 9.41 19.69
CA LYS A 56 7.50 10.43 19.51
C LYS A 56 8.46 9.98 18.41
N VAL A 57 8.60 10.80 17.39
CA VAL A 57 9.49 10.55 16.25
C VAL A 57 10.54 11.65 16.14
N ALA A 58 11.69 11.32 15.56
CA ALA A 58 12.68 12.29 15.13
C ALA A 58 12.57 12.48 13.62
N LEU A 59 12.66 13.72 13.14
CA LEU A 59 12.66 14.01 11.72
C LEU A 59 14.04 13.66 11.13
N ILE A 60 14.06 12.75 10.15
CA ILE A 60 15.22 12.51 9.31
C ILE A 60 14.99 13.24 7.99
N ALA A 61 15.64 14.39 7.82
CA ALA A 61 15.57 15.14 6.58
C ALA A 61 16.33 14.40 5.48
N ARG A 62 15.70 14.25 4.31
CA ARG A 62 16.38 13.77 3.12
C ARG A 62 17.30 14.87 2.60
N ASP A 63 18.59 14.55 2.42
CA ASP A 63 19.59 15.46 1.86
C ASP A 63 20.40 14.73 0.76
N GLY A 64 21.08 15.50 -0.09
CA GLY A 64 21.92 14.98 -1.17
C GLY A 64 21.16 14.57 -2.44
N GLN A 65 21.91 13.95 -3.37
CA GLN A 65 21.38 13.49 -4.65
C GLN A 65 20.51 12.23 -4.48
N VAL A 66 19.34 12.22 -5.13
CA VAL A 66 18.48 11.03 -5.22
C VAL A 66 18.91 10.24 -6.44
N MET A 67 19.26 8.96 -6.22
CA MET A 67 19.46 8.02 -7.31
C MET A 67 18.17 7.24 -7.53
N PRO A 68 17.47 7.42 -8.66
CA PRO A 68 16.33 6.57 -8.98
C PRO A 68 16.81 5.14 -9.23
N LEU A 69 16.07 4.16 -8.72
CA LEU A 69 16.29 2.76 -9.10
C LEU A 69 15.76 2.55 -10.52
N GLU A 70 16.53 1.85 -11.35
CA GLU A 70 16.07 1.44 -12.68
C GLU A 70 14.95 0.41 -12.54
N SER A 71 13.89 0.55 -13.33
CA SER A 71 12.80 -0.44 -13.39
C SER A 71 13.12 -1.49 -14.45
N ALA A 72 13.03 -2.76 -14.09
CA ALA A 72 13.16 -3.92 -14.97
C ALA A 72 12.13 -5.00 -14.58
N PRO A 73 10.84 -4.77 -14.85
CA PRO A 73 9.77 -5.65 -14.37
C PRO A 73 9.91 -7.08 -14.87
N ASP A 74 9.65 -8.02 -13.97
CA ASP A 74 9.63 -9.46 -14.23
C ASP A 74 8.27 -10.02 -13.81
N ALA A 75 7.45 -10.39 -14.80
CA ALA A 75 6.10 -10.89 -14.59
C ALA A 75 6.06 -12.27 -13.93
N GLU A 76 7.17 -13.01 -13.89
CA GLU A 76 7.22 -14.30 -13.21
C GLU A 76 7.13 -14.16 -11.68
N ILE A 77 7.44 -12.96 -11.15
CA ILE A 77 7.39 -12.68 -9.72
C ILE A 77 5.98 -12.82 -9.14
N ASP A 78 4.93 -12.49 -9.90
CA ASP A 78 3.53 -12.70 -9.50
C ASP A 78 3.21 -14.17 -9.20
N GLN A 79 3.87 -15.09 -9.91
CA GLN A 79 3.62 -16.53 -9.87
C GLN A 79 4.46 -17.26 -8.82
N VAL A 80 5.30 -16.54 -8.07
CA VAL A 80 6.09 -17.13 -6.99
C VAL A 80 5.16 -17.77 -5.96
N SER A 81 5.39 -19.05 -5.70
CA SER A 81 4.62 -19.80 -4.72
C SER A 81 4.96 -19.35 -3.29
N LEU A 82 3.93 -19.03 -2.52
CA LEU A 82 3.98 -18.79 -1.08
C LEU A 82 3.40 -19.97 -0.29
N GLY A 83 3.57 -21.19 -0.82
CA GLY A 83 2.92 -22.40 -0.33
C GLY A 83 1.65 -22.71 -1.13
N ALA A 84 0.49 -22.58 -0.51
CA ALA A 84 -0.80 -22.91 -1.13
C ALA A 84 -1.33 -21.84 -2.11
N THR A 85 -0.67 -20.68 -2.21
CA THR A 85 -1.09 -19.52 -2.98
C THR A 85 0.10 -18.94 -3.77
N THR A 86 -0.16 -18.14 -4.79
CA THR A 86 0.87 -17.31 -5.44
C THR A 86 1.03 -15.96 -4.71
N LEU A 87 2.08 -15.21 -5.04
CA LEU A 87 2.26 -13.84 -4.56
C LEU A 87 1.10 -12.94 -5.02
N ALA A 88 0.70 -13.02 -6.29
CA ALA A 88 -0.42 -12.25 -6.82
C ALA A 88 -1.72 -12.53 -6.07
N ASP A 89 -2.03 -13.82 -5.85
CA ASP A 89 -3.23 -14.23 -5.11
C ASP A 89 -3.18 -13.75 -3.66
N HIS A 90 -2.01 -13.80 -3.02
CA HIS A 90 -1.84 -13.30 -1.65
C HIS A 90 -2.11 -11.80 -1.56
N LEU A 91 -1.60 -11.00 -2.50
CA LEU A 91 -1.80 -9.55 -2.51
C LEU A 91 -3.25 -9.16 -2.85
N ALA A 92 -3.94 -10.00 -3.63
CA ALA A 92 -5.36 -9.81 -3.95
C ALA A 92 -6.29 -10.17 -2.78
N ASP A 93 -5.85 -11.02 -1.84
CA ASP A 93 -6.64 -11.43 -0.68
C ASP A 93 -6.77 -10.26 0.33
N PRO A 94 -8.00 -9.77 0.62
CA PRO A 94 -8.21 -8.74 1.64
C PRO A 94 -7.65 -9.10 3.02
N ALA A 95 -7.52 -10.39 3.34
CA ALA A 95 -6.93 -10.88 4.59
C ALA A 95 -5.42 -10.64 4.69
N SER A 96 -4.70 -10.52 3.56
CA SER A 96 -3.26 -10.22 3.56
C SER A 96 -2.97 -8.86 4.22
N ARG A 97 -3.85 -7.88 4.00
CA ARG A 97 -3.68 -6.50 4.44
C ARG A 97 -2.33 -5.87 4.03
N ALA A 98 -1.63 -6.43 3.06
CA ALA A 98 -0.42 -5.83 2.50
C ALA A 98 -0.75 -4.47 1.87
N GLN A 99 0.00 -3.44 2.26
CA GLN A 99 -0.14 -2.08 1.71
C GLN A 99 0.67 -1.91 0.43
N GLY A 100 1.81 -2.59 0.37
CA GLY A 100 2.60 -2.73 -0.84
C GLY A 100 3.82 -3.61 -0.64
N ILE A 101 4.43 -3.98 -1.76
CA ILE A 101 5.63 -4.78 -1.86
C ILE A 101 6.49 -4.21 -2.98
N VAL A 102 7.80 -4.22 -2.78
CA VAL A 102 8.79 -3.89 -3.80
C VAL A 102 9.86 -4.98 -3.77
N VAL A 103 10.15 -5.58 -4.92
CA VAL A 103 11.25 -6.53 -5.10
C VAL A 103 12.35 -5.84 -5.89
N VAL A 104 13.54 -5.79 -5.30
CA VAL A 104 14.74 -5.24 -5.94
C VAL A 104 15.74 -6.35 -6.15
N HIS A 105 16.15 -6.56 -7.40
CA HIS A 105 17.17 -7.56 -7.75
C HIS A 105 18.22 -6.92 -8.66
N LYS A 106 19.50 -7.08 -8.28
CA LYS A 106 20.65 -6.49 -8.98
C LYS A 106 20.53 -4.97 -9.21
N GLY A 107 20.02 -4.26 -8.20
CA GLY A 107 19.88 -2.80 -8.22
C GLY A 107 18.72 -2.28 -9.07
N ARG A 108 17.81 -3.16 -9.50
CA ARG A 108 16.64 -2.81 -10.31
C ARG A 108 15.35 -3.23 -9.62
N ILE A 109 14.30 -2.42 -9.77
CA ILE A 109 12.95 -2.79 -9.33
C ILE A 109 12.42 -3.82 -10.33
N THR A 110 12.28 -5.07 -9.90
CA THR A 110 11.76 -6.16 -10.73
C THR A 110 10.28 -6.42 -10.49
N TYR A 111 9.75 -5.97 -9.37
CA TYR A 111 8.33 -6.05 -9.07
C TYR A 111 7.96 -4.97 -8.07
N GLU A 112 6.82 -4.34 -8.28
CA GLU A 112 6.19 -3.50 -7.26
C GLU A 112 4.68 -3.60 -7.38
N ALA A 113 4.01 -3.66 -6.25
CA ALA A 113 2.57 -3.66 -6.17
C ALA A 113 2.17 -2.93 -4.89
N TYR A 114 1.22 -2.00 -4.99
CA TYR A 114 0.71 -1.25 -3.85
C TYR A 114 -0.81 -1.39 -3.84
N ALA A 115 -1.37 -1.94 -2.76
CA ALA A 115 -2.82 -2.04 -2.58
C ALA A 115 -3.49 -0.66 -2.50
N CYS A 116 -2.68 0.38 -2.26
CA CYS A 116 -3.08 1.78 -2.24
C CYS A 116 -2.99 2.47 -3.62
N GLU A 117 -2.37 1.85 -4.65
CA GLU A 117 -2.36 2.38 -6.02
C GLU A 117 -3.54 1.85 -6.84
N PRO A 118 -4.08 2.64 -7.80
CA PRO A 118 -4.95 2.05 -8.82
C PRO A 118 -4.07 1.20 -9.74
N ALA A 119 -4.63 0.18 -10.39
CA ALA A 119 -3.94 -0.51 -11.48
C ALA A 119 -3.33 0.55 -12.43
N PRO A 120 -2.06 0.38 -12.87
CA PRO A 120 -1.42 1.36 -13.72
C PRO A 120 -2.32 1.64 -14.92
N ALA A 121 -2.58 2.92 -15.19
CA ALA A 121 -3.33 3.31 -16.38
C ALA A 121 -2.63 2.66 -17.59
N GLN A 122 -3.33 1.77 -18.29
CA GLN A 122 -2.86 1.21 -19.54
C GLN A 122 -2.44 2.40 -20.41
N ARG A 123 -1.15 2.46 -20.73
CA ARG A 123 -0.56 3.58 -21.47
C ARG A 123 -1.26 3.62 -22.84
N LEU A 124 -2.26 4.49 -22.98
CA LEU A 124 -3.00 4.68 -24.22
C LEU A 124 -1.98 5.00 -25.32
N PRO A 125 -2.00 4.34 -26.48
CA PRO A 125 -1.04 4.63 -27.53
C PRO A 125 -1.13 6.12 -27.91
N ASP A 126 0.03 6.78 -27.94
CA ASP A 126 0.18 8.20 -28.26
C ASP A 126 -0.47 8.51 -29.62
N ALA A 127 -1.68 9.09 -29.59
CA ALA A 127 -2.45 9.49 -30.77
C ALA A 127 -1.92 10.80 -31.40
N ARG A 128 -0.62 11.09 -31.29
CA ARG A 128 0.00 12.28 -31.89
C ARG A 128 1.28 11.95 -32.64
N LYS A 129 1.13 11.18 -33.72
CA LYS A 129 1.98 11.28 -34.90
C LYS A 129 1.14 11.06 -36.14
N HIS A 130 0.46 12.11 -36.62
CA HIS A 130 0.12 12.33 -38.05
C HIS A 130 -0.53 13.71 -38.19
N SER A 131 0.30 14.75 -38.10
CA SER A 131 -0.01 16.04 -38.73
C SER A 131 1.29 16.69 -39.12
N ASP A 132 1.98 16.07 -40.07
CA ASP A 132 3.03 16.72 -40.83
C ASP A 132 3.04 16.16 -42.26
N THR A 133 1.98 16.51 -42.99
CA THR A 133 1.99 16.49 -44.46
C THR A 133 0.90 17.43 -44.96
N ALA A 134 1.15 18.74 -44.93
CA ALA A 134 0.56 19.68 -45.89
C ALA A 134 1.22 21.06 -45.78
N ARG A 135 2.14 21.28 -46.73
CA ARG A 135 2.41 22.54 -47.44
C ARG A 135 3.43 23.52 -46.84
#